data_AF-A0A426WGZ4-F1
#
_entry.id   AF-A0A426WGZ4-F1
#
_cell.length_a   1.000
_cell.length_b   1.000
_cell.length_c   1.000
_cell.angle_alpha   90.00
_cell.angle_beta   90.00
_cell.angle_gamma   90.00
#
_symmetry.space_group_name_H-M   'P 1'
#
loop_
_entity.id
_entity.type
_entity.pdbx_description
1 polymer ?
#
loop_
_entity_poly.entity_id
_entity_poly.type
_entity_poly.pdbx_seq_one_letter_code
_entity_poly.pdbx_strand_id
1 'polypeptide(L)'
;MLPFVQGQPDLMARQLADDLYCRLKQLPVQNPKLYIQSYESDEAQARTTMALLTHYLARFGDVLIEKKQTDADLTIKGKTHRISGNLQQFWILVQPAEAASALPDISVSIYLLSGPAQATATGAVPAQKERPVRVAKSAGVLQIITPRKPSLCGTRHPWRSGERVLNGQAAIPKQGCFALEIAAPTESRGFFFKKRGDGALFRLAPSECRHLGVRSSRNSNGKTLRLPSRHRRGVEGVLHSDDHSGRETYYAIITNDDRSAGVVAAHLALLPESCHGYEDPQLNAEELMSWLQKLDQLMLEHASNVAWTSRDIILSNANNSLINIY
;
A
#
# COMPACT_ATOMS: atom_id res chain seq x y z
N MET A 1 -4.26 3.27 -0.08
CA MET A 1 -5.21 3.67 0.98
C MET A 1 -5.13 5.18 1.10
N LEU A 2 -6.24 5.89 0.88
CA LEU A 2 -6.27 7.35 0.97
C LEU A 2 -6.00 7.80 2.42
N PRO A 3 -5.33 8.94 2.64
CA PRO A 3 -5.23 9.53 3.96
C PRO A 3 -6.62 9.88 4.49
N PHE A 4 -6.85 9.61 5.77
CA PHE A 4 -8.05 10.07 6.44
C PHE A 4 -7.97 11.57 6.69
N VAL A 5 -9.05 12.27 6.38
CA VAL A 5 -9.18 13.72 6.62
C VAL A 5 -9.87 13.97 7.96
N GLN A 6 -9.80 15.21 8.46
CA GLN A 6 -10.46 15.58 9.71
C GLN A 6 -11.96 15.21 9.74
N GLY A 7 -12.42 14.79 10.91
CA GLY A 7 -13.80 14.33 11.13
C GLY A 7 -14.04 12.84 10.88
N GLN A 8 -13.01 12.05 10.57
CA GLN A 8 -13.13 10.60 10.31
C GLN A 8 -12.50 9.66 11.36
N PRO A 9 -12.39 10.00 12.67
CA PRO A 9 -11.71 9.13 13.64
C PRO A 9 -12.42 7.78 13.85
N ASP A 10 -13.73 7.72 13.66
CA ASP A 10 -14.51 6.48 13.77
C ASP A 10 -14.20 5.50 12.64
N LEU A 11 -14.17 6.00 11.40
CA LEU A 11 -13.81 5.21 10.23
C LEU A 11 -12.34 4.74 10.31
N MET A 12 -11.44 5.62 10.77
CA MET A 12 -10.05 5.26 11.07
C MET A 12 -9.95 4.13 12.08
N ALA A 13 -10.67 4.26 13.21
CA ALA A 13 -10.62 3.29 14.30
C ALA A 13 -11.17 1.94 13.86
N ARG A 14 -12.28 1.93 13.11
CA ARG A 14 -12.84 0.71 12.54
C ARG A 14 -11.86 0.00 11.62
N GLN A 15 -11.27 0.73 10.67
CA GLN A 15 -10.34 0.13 9.72
C GLN A 15 -9.07 -0.38 10.40
N LEU A 16 -8.51 0.39 11.32
CA LEU A 16 -7.37 -0.05 12.13
C LEU A 16 -7.70 -1.29 12.97
N ALA A 17 -8.90 -1.36 13.54
CA ALA A 17 -9.35 -2.52 14.30
C ALA A 17 -9.51 -3.76 13.41
N ASP A 18 -10.08 -3.63 12.22
CA ASP A 18 -10.21 -4.71 11.25
C ASP A 18 -8.83 -5.26 10.85
N ASP A 19 -7.92 -4.37 10.44
CA ASP A 19 -6.56 -4.73 10.03
C ASP A 19 -5.75 -5.34 11.19
N LEU A 20 -5.91 -4.80 12.40
CA LEU A 20 -5.23 -5.30 13.59
C LEU A 20 -5.78 -6.66 14.03
N TYR A 21 -7.09 -6.84 13.99
CA TYR A 21 -7.74 -8.11 14.35
C TYR A 21 -7.27 -9.26 13.43
N CYS A 22 -7.17 -9.01 12.12
CA CYS A 22 -6.62 -9.99 11.18
C CYS A 22 -5.19 -10.43 11.54
N ARG A 23 -4.38 -9.53 12.11
CA ARG A 23 -3.01 -9.85 12.56
C ARG A 23 -3.00 -10.56 13.91
N LEU A 24 -3.84 -10.13 14.86
CA LEU A 24 -3.98 -10.78 16.16
C LEU A 24 -4.40 -12.24 16.01
N LYS A 25 -5.27 -12.57 15.06
CA LYS A 25 -5.66 -13.96 14.75
C LYS A 25 -4.55 -14.84 14.21
N GLN A 26 -3.45 -14.25 13.74
CA GLN A 26 -2.28 -15.00 13.26
C GLN A 26 -1.29 -15.30 14.38
N LEU A 27 -1.49 -14.73 15.59
CA LEU A 27 -0.63 -14.99 16.73
C LEU A 27 -0.94 -16.37 17.33
N PRO A 28 0.07 -17.07 17.88
CA PRO A 28 -0.11 -18.36 18.54
C PRO A 28 -0.67 -18.20 19.97
N VAL A 29 -1.67 -17.33 20.15
CA VAL A 29 -2.33 -17.06 21.43
C VAL A 29 -3.83 -17.02 21.24
N GLN A 30 -4.57 -17.73 22.09
CA GLN A 30 -6.03 -17.72 22.07
C GLN A 30 -6.52 -16.62 23.01
N ASN A 31 -7.50 -15.83 22.54
CA ASN A 31 -8.13 -14.75 23.29
C ASN A 31 -7.13 -13.79 23.95
N PRO A 32 -6.23 -13.14 23.17
CA PRO A 32 -5.19 -12.29 23.74
C PRO A 32 -5.79 -11.16 24.59
N LYS A 33 -5.19 -10.95 25.76
CA LYS A 33 -5.48 -9.83 26.65
C LYS A 33 -4.67 -8.62 26.21
N LEU A 34 -5.37 -7.54 25.87
CA LEU A 34 -4.81 -6.33 25.29
C LEU A 34 -4.93 -5.19 26.31
N TYR A 35 -3.80 -4.56 26.64
CA TYR A 35 -3.79 -3.27 27.31
C TYR A 35 -3.55 -2.17 26.27
N ILE A 36 -4.40 -1.14 26.26
CA ILE A 36 -4.25 0.00 25.35
C ILE A 36 -3.61 1.14 26.13
N GLN A 37 -2.38 1.50 25.75
CA GLN A 37 -1.67 2.61 26.35
C GLN A 37 -2.33 3.93 25.95
N SER A 38 -2.49 4.84 26.92
CA SER A 38 -2.95 6.20 26.67
C SER A 38 -2.08 6.86 25.60
N TYR A 39 -2.74 7.46 24.61
CA TYR A 39 -2.07 8.12 23.50
C TYR A 39 -2.10 9.63 23.68
N GLU A 40 -0.96 10.17 24.11
CA GLU A 40 -0.75 11.60 24.32
C GLU A 40 -0.16 12.22 23.05
N SER A 41 -1.00 12.92 22.29
CA SER A 41 -0.62 13.61 21.05
C SER A 41 -1.50 14.85 20.82
N ASP A 42 -0.90 15.87 20.22
CA ASP A 42 -1.60 17.10 19.79
C ASP A 42 -2.56 16.85 18.62
N GLU A 43 -2.45 15.69 17.95
CA GLU A 43 -3.30 15.33 16.82
C GLU A 43 -4.65 14.78 17.32
N ALA A 44 -5.64 15.66 17.45
CA ALA A 44 -6.96 15.34 18.01
C ALA A 44 -7.64 14.14 17.34
N GLN A 45 -7.52 14.00 16.02
CA GLN A 45 -8.09 12.87 15.29
C GLN A 45 -7.44 11.54 15.64
N ALA A 46 -6.11 11.48 15.78
CA ALA A 46 -5.40 10.28 16.18
C ALA A 46 -5.71 9.89 17.64
N ARG A 47 -5.85 10.90 18.53
CA ARG A 47 -6.29 10.69 19.92
C ARG A 47 -7.70 10.11 20.01
N THR A 48 -8.66 10.67 19.28
CA THR A 48 -10.02 10.12 19.23
C THR A 48 -10.04 8.73 18.60
N THR A 49 -9.23 8.49 17.57
CA THR A 49 -9.08 7.17 16.94
C THR A 49 -8.60 6.12 17.94
N MET A 50 -7.61 6.44 18.78
CA MET A 50 -7.12 5.53 19.84
C MET A 50 -8.21 5.22 20.88
N ALA A 51 -8.99 6.21 21.29
CA ALA A 51 -10.08 5.99 22.23
C ALA A 51 -11.17 5.06 21.65
N LEU A 52 -11.46 5.19 20.34
CA LEU A 52 -12.46 4.37 19.65
C LEU A 52 -11.96 2.96 19.29
N LEU A 53 -10.65 2.77 19.12
CA LEU A 53 -10.05 1.49 18.77
C LEU A 53 -10.47 0.36 19.72
N THR A 54 -10.53 0.66 21.02
CA THR A 54 -11.00 -0.25 22.08
C THR A 54 -12.40 -0.77 21.82
N HIS A 55 -13.32 0.11 21.43
CA HIS A 55 -14.72 -0.23 21.18
C HIS A 55 -14.88 -1.14 19.97
N TYR A 56 -14.08 -0.92 18.93
CA TYR A 56 -14.10 -1.77 17.74
C TYR A 56 -13.43 -3.13 17.98
N LEU A 57 -12.31 -3.18 18.72
CA LEU A 57 -11.65 -4.44 19.05
C LEU A 57 -12.52 -5.33 19.95
N ALA A 58 -13.20 -4.76 20.95
CA ALA A 58 -14.08 -5.50 21.85
C ALA A 58 -15.26 -6.18 21.14
N ARG A 59 -15.63 -5.75 19.92
CA ARG A 59 -16.72 -6.35 19.13
C ARG A 59 -16.38 -7.70 18.52
N PHE A 60 -15.09 -8.05 18.40
CA PHE A 60 -14.70 -9.31 17.76
C PHE A 60 -14.81 -10.53 18.68
N GLY A 61 -15.14 -10.36 19.96
CA GLY A 61 -15.46 -11.44 20.91
C GLY A 61 -14.27 -12.28 21.40
N ASP A 62 -13.21 -12.36 20.62
CA ASP A 62 -12.05 -13.23 20.86
C ASP A 62 -10.80 -12.43 21.27
N VAL A 63 -11.00 -11.27 21.90
CA VAL A 63 -9.97 -10.37 22.42
C VAL A 63 -10.49 -9.75 23.71
N LEU A 64 -9.66 -9.76 24.75
CA LEU A 64 -10.02 -9.22 26.07
C LEU A 64 -9.30 -7.89 26.27
N ILE A 65 -10.02 -6.83 26.63
CA ILE A 65 -9.38 -5.53 26.91
C ILE A 65 -9.18 -5.38 28.41
N GLU A 66 -7.92 -5.24 28.82
CA GLU A 66 -7.53 -5.11 30.22
C GLU A 66 -7.30 -3.64 30.59
N LYS A 67 -7.63 -3.31 31.85
CA LYS A 67 -7.44 -1.96 32.40
C LYS A 67 -6.03 -1.71 32.93
N LYS A 68 -5.28 -2.76 33.26
CA LYS A 68 -3.94 -2.69 33.81
C LYS A 68 -2.97 -3.39 32.87
N GLN A 69 -1.80 -2.77 32.68
CA GLN A 69 -0.75 -3.33 31.83
C GLN A 69 -0.23 -4.68 32.34
N THR A 70 -0.20 -4.89 33.67
CA THR A 70 0.27 -6.12 34.31
C THR A 70 -0.59 -7.34 34.03
N ASP A 71 -1.84 -7.12 33.61
CA ASP A 71 -2.82 -8.20 33.43
C ASP A 71 -2.97 -8.58 31.94
N ALA A 72 -2.26 -7.89 31.05
CA ALA A 72 -2.32 -8.04 29.60
C ALA A 72 -1.17 -8.88 29.04
N ASP A 73 -1.44 -9.61 27.95
CA ASP A 73 -0.42 -10.33 27.18
C ASP A 73 0.30 -9.39 26.21
N LEU A 74 -0.45 -8.43 25.68
CA LEU A 74 -0.01 -7.49 24.65
C LEU A 74 -0.36 -6.05 25.04
N THR A 75 0.54 -5.12 24.74
CA THR A 75 0.33 -3.69 24.87
C THR A 75 0.21 -3.04 23.50
N ILE A 76 -0.87 -2.27 23.30
CA ILE A 76 -1.12 -1.48 22.10
C ILE A 76 -0.66 -0.04 22.34
N LYS A 77 0.13 0.50 21.42
CA LYS A 77 0.67 1.87 21.45
C LYS A 77 0.33 2.59 20.14
N GLY A 78 -0.17 3.81 20.26
CA GLY A 78 -0.28 4.72 19.13
C GLY A 78 1.05 5.44 18.89
N LYS A 79 1.44 5.64 17.63
CA LYS A 79 2.54 6.52 17.26
C LYS A 79 2.22 7.28 15.99
N THR A 80 2.17 8.59 16.08
CA THR A 80 2.11 9.46 14.90
C THR A 80 3.53 9.79 14.43
N HIS A 81 3.76 9.71 13.14
CA HIS A 81 4.96 10.21 12.47
C HIS A 81 4.56 11.17 11.37
N ARG A 82 5.00 12.43 11.47
CA ARG A 82 4.79 13.41 10.41
C ARG A 82 5.65 13.04 9.20
N ILE A 83 5.01 12.86 8.05
CA ILE A 83 5.70 12.52 6.80
C ILE A 83 6.10 13.82 6.10
N SER A 84 5.16 14.74 5.87
CA SER A 84 5.39 16.03 5.23
C SER A 84 4.15 16.92 5.34
N GLY A 85 4.30 18.24 5.51
CA GLY A 85 3.15 19.15 5.57
C GLY A 85 2.12 18.71 6.63
N ASN A 86 0.84 18.64 6.27
CA ASN A 86 -0.21 18.07 7.11
C ASN A 86 -0.34 16.54 7.03
N LEU A 87 0.42 15.87 6.17
CA LEU A 87 0.39 14.41 6.05
C LEU A 87 1.20 13.75 7.18
N GLN A 88 0.52 12.93 7.95
CA GLN A 88 1.11 12.12 9.01
C GLN A 88 0.74 10.65 8.80
N GLN A 89 1.61 9.75 9.25
CA GLN A 89 1.30 8.34 9.38
C GLN A 89 0.97 8.06 10.84
N PHE A 90 -0.18 7.44 11.07
CA PHE A 90 -0.56 6.96 12.38
C PHE A 90 -0.41 5.45 12.45
N TRP A 91 0.47 5.03 13.34
CA TRP A 91 0.83 3.64 13.57
C TRP A 91 0.15 3.14 14.84
N ILE A 92 -0.39 1.92 14.75
CA ILE A 92 -0.72 1.11 15.91
C ILE A 92 0.34 0.02 16.01
N LEU A 93 1.08 0.05 17.10
CA LEU A 93 2.11 -0.91 17.44
C LEU A 93 1.55 -1.81 18.54
N VAL A 94 1.68 -3.12 18.39
CA VAL A 94 1.30 -4.09 19.42
C VAL A 94 2.53 -4.90 19.76
N GLN A 95 2.91 -4.86 21.03
CA GLN A 95 4.11 -5.48 21.55
C GLN A 95 3.73 -6.37 22.73
N PRO A 96 4.50 -7.41 23.04
CA PRO A 96 4.30 -8.16 24.27
C PRO A 96 4.40 -7.26 25.50
N ALA A 97 3.52 -7.47 26.48
CA ALA A 97 3.56 -6.73 27.75
C ALA A 97 4.83 -7.07 28.54
N GLU A 98 5.30 -8.31 28.43
CA GLU A 98 6.57 -8.79 28.99
C GLU A 98 7.64 -8.92 27.91
N ALA A 99 8.80 -8.28 28.12
CA ALA A 99 9.91 -8.30 27.16
C ALA A 99 10.51 -9.69 26.88
N ALA A 100 10.27 -10.68 27.75
CA ALA A 100 10.73 -12.06 27.59
C ALA A 100 9.73 -12.96 26.83
N SER A 101 8.58 -12.40 26.39
CA SER A 101 7.55 -13.16 25.68
C SER A 101 8.02 -13.59 24.28
N ALA A 102 7.62 -14.80 23.87
CA ALA A 102 7.87 -15.34 22.54
C ALA A 102 6.91 -14.78 21.46
N LEU A 103 5.98 -13.90 21.83
CA LEU A 103 5.03 -13.30 20.90
C LEU A 103 5.73 -12.23 20.03
N PRO A 104 5.47 -12.19 18.72
CA PRO A 104 6.06 -11.19 17.83
C PRO A 104 5.38 -9.83 17.95
N ASP A 105 6.15 -8.76 17.73
CA ASP A 105 5.61 -7.42 17.52
C ASP A 105 4.80 -7.38 16.21
N ILE A 106 3.63 -6.76 16.26
CA ILE A 106 2.80 -6.51 15.07
C ILE A 106 2.47 -5.03 14.95
N SER A 107 2.29 -4.56 13.72
CA SER A 107 1.96 -3.17 13.45
C SER A 107 0.99 -3.02 12.30
N VAL A 108 0.08 -2.05 12.42
CA VAL A 108 -0.74 -1.53 11.32
C VAL A 108 -0.56 -0.03 11.23
N SER A 109 -0.77 0.54 10.05
CA SER A 109 -0.59 1.98 9.85
C SER A 109 -1.59 2.52 8.86
N ILE A 110 -2.02 3.75 9.10
CA ILE A 110 -2.86 4.52 8.20
C ILE A 110 -2.27 5.91 8.01
N TYR A 111 -2.67 6.58 6.94
CA TYR A 111 -2.28 7.96 6.67
C TYR A 111 -3.40 8.89 7.15
N LEU A 112 -3.04 10.07 7.65
CA LEU A 112 -3.97 11.13 8.03
C LEU A 112 -3.49 12.51 7.57
N LEU A 113 -4.44 13.42 7.35
CA LEU A 113 -4.18 14.81 6.99
C LEU A 113 -4.64 15.75 8.12
N SER A 114 -3.68 16.45 8.71
CA SER A 114 -3.86 17.44 9.78
C SER A 114 -4.28 18.82 9.22
N GLY A 115 -5.58 19.05 9.05
CA GLY A 115 -6.10 20.37 8.65
C GLY A 115 -6.26 21.35 9.83
N PRO A 116 -6.37 22.68 9.58
CA PRO A 116 -6.90 23.58 10.60
C PRO A 116 -8.32 23.13 10.94
N ALA A 117 -8.64 23.08 12.23
CA ALA A 117 -9.99 22.77 12.70
C ALA A 117 -10.96 23.79 12.08
N GLN A 118 -11.65 23.40 11.00
CA GLN A 118 -12.67 24.25 10.43
C GLN A 118 -13.84 24.27 11.40
N ALA A 119 -13.98 25.44 12.03
CA ALA A 119 -15.18 25.86 12.71
C ALA A 119 -16.41 25.51 11.87
N THR A 120 -17.41 24.99 12.57
CA THR A 120 -18.81 24.84 12.15
C THR A 120 -19.22 25.78 11.01
N ALA A 121 -19.47 25.22 9.83
CA ALA A 121 -20.23 25.88 8.78
C ALA A 121 -21.65 25.30 8.76
N THR A 122 -22.51 25.85 9.63
CA THR A 122 -23.96 25.83 9.45
C THR A 122 -24.27 26.66 8.20
N GLY A 123 -24.53 26.00 7.08
CA GLY A 123 -24.94 26.66 5.84
C GLY A 123 -25.79 25.71 5.03
N ALA A 124 -27.11 25.75 5.24
CA ALA A 124 -28.07 25.06 4.40
C ALA A 124 -27.97 25.61 2.96
N VAL A 125 -27.62 24.74 2.00
CA VAL A 125 -27.71 25.03 0.56
C VAL A 125 -28.87 24.21 0.00
N PRO A 126 -29.81 24.81 -0.74
CA PRO A 126 -31.00 24.12 -1.22
C PRO A 126 -30.67 23.12 -2.34
N ALA A 127 -31.47 22.06 -2.37
CA ALA A 127 -31.34 20.91 -3.26
C ALA A 127 -31.28 21.31 -4.74
N GLN A 128 -30.10 21.14 -5.36
CA GLN A 128 -29.96 21.04 -6.81
C GLN A 128 -29.93 19.57 -7.22
N LYS A 129 -30.79 19.23 -8.18
CA LYS A 129 -30.98 17.93 -8.82
C LYS A 129 -29.63 17.27 -9.18
N GLU A 130 -29.26 16.24 -8.43
CA GLU A 130 -28.08 15.41 -8.69
C GLU A 130 -28.19 14.72 -10.05
N ARG A 131 -27.28 15.06 -10.97
CA ARG A 131 -26.87 14.12 -12.02
C ARG A 131 -26.06 13.01 -11.34
N PRO A 132 -26.21 11.73 -11.73
CA PRO A 132 -25.53 10.65 -11.05
C PRO A 132 -24.02 10.83 -11.16
N VAL A 133 -23.41 11.19 -10.02
CA VAL A 133 -21.96 11.20 -9.82
C VAL A 133 -21.49 9.77 -10.04
N ARG A 134 -20.77 9.51 -11.14
CA ARG A 134 -20.05 8.26 -11.31
C ARG A 134 -18.89 8.28 -10.33
N VAL A 135 -19.11 7.71 -9.14
CA VAL A 135 -18.06 7.42 -8.16
C VAL A 135 -17.01 6.56 -8.85
N ALA A 136 -15.72 6.93 -8.75
CA ALA A 136 -14.64 6.04 -9.16
C ALA A 136 -14.86 4.67 -8.52
N LYS A 137 -15.07 3.65 -9.36
CA LYS A 137 -14.98 2.27 -8.92
C LYS A 137 -13.59 2.09 -8.32
N SER A 138 -13.53 1.65 -7.07
CA SER A 138 -12.29 1.49 -6.30
C SER A 138 -11.26 0.68 -7.09
N ALA A 139 -10.00 1.14 -7.07
CA ALA A 139 -8.89 0.32 -7.51
C ALA A 139 -8.85 -0.95 -6.64
N GLY A 140 -8.68 -2.12 -7.26
CA GLY A 140 -8.53 -3.37 -6.54
C GLY A 140 -7.25 -3.43 -5.69
N VAL A 141 -7.05 -4.55 -5.01
CA VAL A 141 -5.79 -4.81 -4.31
C VAL A 141 -4.69 -5.05 -5.33
N LEU A 142 -3.55 -4.37 -5.19
CA LEU A 142 -2.36 -4.66 -6.00
C LEU A 142 -1.74 -5.98 -5.56
N GLN A 143 -1.72 -6.93 -6.47
CA GLN A 143 -1.20 -8.27 -6.29
C GLN A 143 0.18 -8.40 -6.92
N ILE A 144 0.98 -9.27 -6.33
CA ILE A 144 2.27 -9.66 -6.87
C ILE A 144 2.16 -11.09 -7.33
N ILE A 145 2.44 -11.30 -8.60
CA ILE A 145 2.35 -12.58 -9.28
C ILE A 145 3.76 -13.06 -9.55
N THR A 146 4.08 -14.27 -9.12
CA THR A 146 5.38 -14.90 -9.37
C THR A 146 5.18 -16.19 -10.17
N PRO A 147 6.20 -16.64 -10.92
CA PRO A 147 6.18 -17.99 -11.45
C PRO A 147 6.07 -19.04 -10.34
N ARG A 148 5.38 -20.14 -10.63
CA ARG A 148 5.39 -21.31 -9.74
C ARG A 148 6.78 -21.91 -9.59
N LYS A 149 7.62 -21.85 -10.62
CA LYS A 149 9.03 -22.27 -10.59
C LYS A 149 9.95 -21.05 -10.72
N PRO A 150 10.56 -20.57 -9.63
CA PRO A 150 11.48 -19.42 -9.66
C PRO A 150 12.68 -19.60 -10.60
N SER A 151 13.13 -20.84 -10.82
CA SER A 151 14.22 -21.16 -11.75
C SER A 151 13.94 -20.78 -13.21
N LEU A 152 12.69 -20.51 -13.58
CA LEU A 152 12.31 -20.08 -14.93
C LEU A 152 12.49 -18.57 -15.16
N CYS A 153 12.81 -17.79 -14.13
CA CYS A 153 12.92 -16.33 -14.21
C CYS A 153 13.96 -15.82 -15.21
N GLY A 154 15.03 -16.58 -15.45
CA GLY A 154 16.05 -16.25 -16.47
C GLY A 154 15.77 -16.81 -17.86
N THR A 155 14.61 -17.43 -18.09
CA THR A 155 14.28 -18.10 -19.37
C THR A 155 13.39 -17.23 -20.26
N ARG A 156 13.20 -17.62 -21.52
CA ARG A 156 12.26 -16.93 -22.44
C ARG A 156 10.78 -17.05 -22.02
N HIS A 157 10.45 -18.01 -21.16
CA HIS A 157 9.09 -18.35 -20.77
C HIS A 157 8.97 -18.54 -19.24
N PRO A 158 9.19 -17.47 -18.47
CA PRO A 158 9.16 -17.50 -17.01
C PRO A 158 7.81 -17.99 -16.46
N TRP A 159 6.70 -17.77 -17.19
CA TRP A 159 5.36 -18.13 -16.73
C TRP A 159 4.91 -19.53 -17.17
N ARG A 160 5.73 -20.30 -17.89
CA ARG A 160 5.36 -21.63 -18.44
C ARG A 160 4.94 -22.64 -17.36
N SER A 161 5.46 -22.51 -16.14
CA SER A 161 5.05 -23.35 -15.00
C SER A 161 3.70 -22.98 -14.38
N GLY A 162 3.04 -21.96 -14.92
CA GLY A 162 1.89 -21.32 -14.29
C GLY A 162 2.30 -20.24 -13.28
N GLU A 163 1.29 -19.49 -12.86
CA GLU A 163 1.39 -18.32 -12.00
C GLU A 163 0.96 -18.66 -10.56
N ARG A 164 1.48 -17.90 -9.59
CA ARG A 164 1.02 -17.89 -8.20
C ARG A 164 0.97 -16.46 -7.67
N VAL A 165 -0.07 -16.14 -6.91
CA VAL A 165 -0.15 -14.89 -6.14
C VAL A 165 0.75 -15.02 -4.91
N LEU A 166 1.56 -13.99 -4.67
CA LEU A 166 2.40 -13.88 -3.49
C LEU A 166 1.56 -13.33 -2.33
N ASN A 167 1.15 -14.22 -1.43
CA ASN A 167 0.32 -13.89 -0.27
C ASN A 167 1.19 -13.47 0.92
N GLY A 168 0.71 -12.52 1.73
CA GLY A 168 1.30 -12.19 3.04
C GLY A 168 2.70 -11.57 2.97
N GLN A 169 3.61 -12.04 3.84
CA GLN A 169 5.01 -11.61 3.99
C GLN A 169 6.01 -12.41 3.12
N ALA A 170 5.52 -13.22 2.17
CA ALA A 170 6.40 -14.05 1.37
C ALA A 170 7.42 -13.19 0.61
N ALA A 171 8.71 -13.46 0.84
CA ALA A 171 9.80 -12.72 0.22
C ALA A 171 10.01 -13.16 -1.23
N ILE A 172 10.42 -12.22 -2.07
CA ILE A 172 10.89 -12.52 -3.42
C ILE A 172 12.39 -12.81 -3.30
N PRO A 173 12.89 -13.97 -3.81
CA PRO A 173 14.32 -14.20 -3.89
C PRO A 173 14.98 -13.07 -4.68
N LYS A 174 16.22 -12.68 -4.35
CA LYS A 174 16.93 -11.61 -5.08
C LYS A 174 16.99 -11.80 -6.60
N GLN A 175 17.17 -13.05 -7.07
CA GLN A 175 17.10 -13.39 -8.51
C GLN A 175 15.70 -13.78 -8.99
N GLY A 176 14.69 -13.56 -8.14
CA GLY A 176 13.30 -13.80 -8.44
C GLY A 176 12.78 -12.81 -9.47
N CYS A 177 11.65 -13.18 -10.04
CA CYS A 177 10.97 -12.37 -11.02
C CYS A 177 9.47 -12.41 -10.74
N PHE A 178 8.79 -11.33 -11.09
CA PHE A 178 7.38 -11.15 -10.77
C PHE A 178 6.68 -10.23 -11.77
N ALA A 179 5.37 -10.11 -11.58
CA ALA A 179 4.50 -9.17 -12.24
C ALA A 179 3.57 -8.56 -11.20
N LEU A 180 3.12 -7.35 -11.48
CA LEU A 180 2.10 -6.62 -10.75
C LEU A 180 0.77 -6.85 -11.44
N GLU A 181 -0.27 -7.17 -10.68
CA GLU A 181 -1.62 -7.31 -11.21
C GLU A 181 -2.63 -6.59 -10.32
N ILE A 182 -3.55 -5.84 -10.92
CA ILE A 182 -4.58 -5.10 -10.20
C ILE A 182 -5.91 -5.19 -10.94
N ALA A 183 -6.98 -5.45 -10.20
CA ALA A 183 -8.33 -5.38 -10.72
C ALA A 183 -8.69 -3.90 -10.97
N ALA A 184 -9.12 -3.62 -12.20
CA ALA A 184 -9.49 -2.27 -12.61
C ALA A 184 -10.71 -2.32 -13.55
N PRO A 185 -11.56 -1.28 -13.57
CA PRO A 185 -12.70 -1.21 -14.49
C PRO A 185 -12.27 -1.28 -15.96
N THR A 186 -13.18 -1.67 -16.85
CA THR A 186 -12.99 -1.53 -18.30
C THR A 186 -12.72 -0.07 -18.66
N GLU A 187 -11.88 0.16 -19.66
CA GLU A 187 -11.47 1.49 -20.14
C GLU A 187 -10.66 2.34 -19.14
N SER A 188 -10.35 1.81 -17.96
CA SER A 188 -9.43 2.48 -17.02
C SER A 188 -8.00 2.47 -17.56
N ARG A 189 -7.19 3.43 -17.12
CA ARG A 189 -5.74 3.48 -17.39
C ARG A 189 -4.97 3.24 -16.10
N GLY A 190 -3.97 2.37 -16.16
CA GLY A 190 -3.08 2.08 -15.04
C GLY A 190 -1.75 2.82 -15.13
N PHE A 191 -1.21 3.20 -13.99
CA PHE A 191 0.11 3.76 -13.89
C PHE A 191 0.84 3.07 -12.75
N PHE A 192 2.12 2.79 -12.93
CA PHE A 192 2.90 2.02 -11.97
C PHE A 192 4.24 2.69 -11.74
N PHE A 193 4.62 2.77 -10.48
CA PHE A 193 5.93 3.25 -10.05
C PHE A 193 6.37 2.48 -8.80
N LYS A 194 7.67 2.47 -8.52
CA LYS A 194 8.25 1.84 -7.32
C LYS A 194 9.00 2.86 -6.47
N LYS A 195 9.10 2.54 -5.19
CA LYS A 195 10.00 3.15 -4.21
C LYS A 195 10.99 2.11 -3.75
N ARG A 196 12.28 2.36 -3.95
CA ARG A 196 13.38 1.52 -3.46
C ARG A 196 13.62 1.77 -1.97
N GLY A 197 14.31 0.85 -1.28
CA GLY A 197 14.50 0.94 0.17
C GLY A 197 15.34 2.14 0.63
N ASP A 198 16.13 2.74 -0.25
CA ASP A 198 16.83 4.02 -0.03
C ASP A 198 15.93 5.26 -0.22
N GLY A 199 14.69 5.06 -0.66
CA GLY A 199 13.70 6.12 -0.88
C GLY A 199 13.59 6.59 -2.33
N ALA A 200 14.45 6.11 -3.24
CA ALA A 200 14.42 6.50 -4.64
C ALA A 200 13.13 6.05 -5.35
N LEU A 201 12.57 6.89 -6.21
CA LEU A 201 11.34 6.63 -6.96
C LEU A 201 11.63 6.38 -8.44
N PHE A 202 11.00 5.35 -9.01
CA PHE A 202 11.15 5.00 -10.43
C PHE A 202 9.81 4.73 -11.08
N ARG A 203 9.59 5.29 -12.27
CA ARG A 203 8.44 4.98 -13.09
C ARG A 203 8.62 3.63 -13.77
N LEU A 204 7.59 2.80 -13.68
CA LEU A 204 7.54 1.49 -14.31
C LEU A 204 6.61 1.49 -15.54
N ALA A 205 5.47 2.17 -15.45
CA ALA A 205 4.52 2.28 -16.56
C ALA A 205 3.66 3.58 -16.50
N PRO A 206 3.34 4.19 -17.66
CA PRO A 206 3.86 3.87 -19.00
C PRO A 206 5.38 4.03 -19.04
N SER A 207 6.08 3.32 -19.92
CA SER A 207 7.54 3.39 -20.05
C SER A 207 7.99 3.02 -21.46
N GLU A 208 9.19 3.47 -21.86
CA GLU A 208 9.81 3.07 -23.12
C GLU A 208 10.50 1.70 -23.02
N CYS A 209 10.51 1.11 -21.83
CA CYS A 209 11.04 -0.22 -21.56
C CYS A 209 10.33 -1.28 -22.41
N ARG A 210 10.94 -1.66 -23.54
CA ARG A 210 10.39 -2.65 -24.49
C ARG A 210 10.04 -3.98 -23.82
N HIS A 211 10.78 -4.38 -22.78
CA HIS A 211 10.58 -5.63 -22.04
C HIS A 211 9.38 -5.61 -21.08
N LEU A 212 8.94 -4.42 -20.64
CA LEU A 212 7.73 -4.29 -19.81
C LEU A 212 6.45 -4.36 -20.65
N GLY A 213 6.56 -4.10 -21.96
CA GLY A 213 5.47 -4.34 -22.93
C GLY A 213 4.24 -3.46 -22.71
N VAL A 214 4.35 -2.32 -22.01
CA VAL A 214 3.22 -1.41 -21.74
C VAL A 214 3.36 -0.11 -22.54
N ARG A 215 2.92 -0.14 -23.81
CA ARG A 215 2.73 1.08 -24.62
C ARG A 215 1.44 1.81 -24.30
N SER A 216 0.42 1.10 -23.84
CA SER A 216 -0.85 1.68 -23.39
C SER A 216 -1.35 0.88 -22.19
N SER A 217 -1.42 1.51 -21.03
CA SER A 217 -1.92 0.92 -19.80
C SER A 217 -3.45 0.89 -19.71
N ARG A 218 -4.13 0.95 -20.86
CA ARG A 218 -5.58 0.97 -20.96
C ARG A 218 -6.15 -0.44 -20.83
N ASN A 219 -7.10 -0.62 -19.92
CA ASN A 219 -7.77 -1.89 -19.67
C ASN A 219 -8.91 -2.12 -20.67
N SER A 220 -8.57 -2.56 -21.90
CA SER A 220 -9.58 -2.84 -22.94
C SER A 220 -10.42 -4.09 -22.66
N ASN A 221 -9.93 -5.01 -21.81
CA ASN A 221 -10.55 -6.32 -21.58
C ASN A 221 -11.34 -6.41 -20.27
N GLY A 222 -11.35 -5.33 -19.47
CA GLY A 222 -12.26 -5.14 -18.35
C GLY A 222 -12.08 -6.05 -17.13
N LYS A 223 -10.90 -6.67 -16.94
CA LYS A 223 -10.70 -7.60 -15.81
C LYS A 223 -9.50 -7.24 -14.93
N THR A 224 -8.29 -7.24 -15.48
CA THR A 224 -7.08 -6.92 -14.71
C THR A 224 -6.06 -6.19 -15.57
N LEU A 225 -5.39 -5.22 -14.95
CA LEU A 225 -4.21 -4.57 -15.50
C LEU A 225 -2.99 -5.29 -14.96
N ARG A 226 -2.07 -5.66 -15.86
CA ARG A 226 -0.87 -6.41 -15.53
C ARG A 226 0.38 -5.71 -16.07
N LEU A 227 1.41 -5.67 -15.24
CA LEU A 227 2.74 -5.18 -15.58
C LEU A 227 3.79 -6.23 -15.16
N PRO A 228 4.60 -6.77 -16.07
CA PRO A 228 4.58 -6.56 -17.52
C PRO A 228 3.31 -7.11 -18.17
N SER A 229 2.95 -6.58 -19.34
CA SER A 229 1.80 -7.09 -20.08
C SER A 229 2.09 -8.51 -20.62
N ARG A 230 1.04 -9.33 -20.76
CA ARG A 230 1.19 -10.66 -21.38
C ARG A 230 1.48 -10.48 -22.87
N HIS A 231 2.74 -10.65 -23.28
CA HIS A 231 3.11 -10.61 -24.69
C HIS A 231 2.50 -11.79 -25.46
N ARG A 232 1.86 -11.52 -26.61
CA ARG A 232 1.30 -12.58 -27.49
C ARG A 232 2.31 -13.18 -28.47
N ARG A 233 3.50 -12.59 -28.65
CA ARG A 233 4.48 -12.97 -29.71
C ARG A 233 5.94 -12.73 -29.29
N GLY A 234 6.40 -13.22 -28.13
CA GLY A 234 7.79 -13.01 -27.70
C GLY A 234 8.14 -13.50 -26.29
N VAL A 235 9.33 -13.12 -25.82
CA VAL A 235 9.79 -13.31 -24.43
C VAL A 235 8.78 -12.66 -23.49
N GLU A 236 8.26 -13.42 -22.54
CA GLU A 236 7.31 -12.87 -21.59
C GLU A 236 8.05 -11.96 -20.61
N GLY A 237 7.61 -10.70 -20.52
CA GLY A 237 8.23 -9.72 -19.65
C GLY A 237 8.10 -10.12 -18.18
N VAL A 238 9.13 -9.82 -17.41
CA VAL A 238 9.13 -9.90 -15.95
C VAL A 238 9.71 -8.63 -15.35
N LEU A 239 9.27 -8.31 -14.13
CA LEU A 239 9.97 -7.38 -13.25
C LEU A 239 10.99 -8.17 -12.43
N HIS A 240 12.16 -7.57 -12.27
CA HIS A 240 13.17 -7.99 -11.32
C HIS A 240 13.23 -6.99 -10.19
N SER A 241 13.60 -7.47 -9.01
CA SER A 241 13.91 -6.56 -7.91
C SER A 241 15.33 -6.05 -8.03
N ASP A 242 15.60 -4.87 -7.48
CA ASP A 242 16.94 -4.34 -7.45
C ASP A 242 17.72 -5.00 -6.30
N ASP A 243 18.94 -5.44 -6.58
CA ASP A 243 19.81 -6.11 -5.58
C ASP A 243 20.25 -5.20 -4.41
N HIS A 244 19.92 -3.91 -4.47
CA HIS A 244 20.45 -2.84 -3.63
C HIS A 244 19.72 -2.66 -2.29
N SER A 245 18.46 -3.12 -2.15
CA SER A 245 17.68 -2.86 -0.92
C SER A 245 16.84 -4.05 -0.47
N GLY A 246 16.80 -4.34 0.83
CA GLY A 246 16.02 -5.47 1.37
C GLY A 246 14.49 -5.30 1.28
N ARG A 247 14.00 -4.13 0.88
CA ARG A 247 12.58 -3.80 0.79
C ARG A 247 12.32 -2.81 -0.33
N GLU A 248 11.24 -3.04 -1.07
CA GLU A 248 10.72 -2.11 -2.08
C GLU A 248 9.20 -1.98 -1.93
N THR A 249 8.66 -0.84 -2.35
CA THR A 249 7.21 -0.60 -2.39
C THR A 249 6.78 -0.29 -3.80
N TYR A 250 5.78 -1.02 -4.28
CA TYR A 250 5.17 -0.84 -5.59
C TYR A 250 3.85 -0.10 -5.46
N TYR A 251 3.58 0.82 -6.37
CA TYR A 251 2.39 1.64 -6.39
C TYR A 251 1.65 1.44 -7.71
N ALA A 252 0.33 1.45 -7.64
CA ALA A 252 -0.55 1.45 -8.80
C ALA A 252 -1.57 2.58 -8.67
N ILE A 253 -1.68 3.41 -9.70
CA ILE A 253 -2.70 4.47 -9.84
C ILE A 253 -3.61 4.07 -11.00
N ILE A 254 -4.92 4.07 -10.77
CA ILE A 254 -5.95 3.75 -11.75
C ILE A 254 -6.77 5.00 -12.01
N THR A 255 -6.93 5.37 -13.27
CA THR A 255 -7.74 6.52 -13.69
C THR A 255 -8.89 6.07 -14.59
N ASN A 256 -10.08 6.65 -14.41
CA ASN A 256 -11.28 6.27 -15.15
C ASN A 256 -11.62 7.19 -16.33
N ASP A 257 -10.85 8.27 -16.53
CA ASP A 257 -11.04 9.22 -17.63
C ASP A 257 -9.69 9.69 -18.21
N ASP A 258 -9.72 10.16 -19.45
CA ASP A 258 -8.51 10.57 -20.19
C ASP A 258 -7.88 11.87 -19.66
N ARG A 259 -8.67 12.77 -19.04
CA ARG A 259 -8.13 14.01 -18.47
C ARG A 259 -7.29 13.70 -17.25
N SER A 260 -7.84 12.99 -16.27
CA SER A 260 -7.09 12.58 -15.08
C SER A 260 -5.89 11.70 -15.44
N ALA A 261 -6.05 10.82 -16.44
CA ALA A 261 -4.94 10.04 -16.96
C ALA A 261 -3.81 10.89 -17.54
N GLY A 262 -4.14 11.96 -18.28
CA GLY A 262 -3.14 12.89 -18.84
C GLY A 262 -2.34 13.59 -17.76
N VAL A 263 -3.01 14.07 -16.69
CA VAL A 263 -2.36 14.75 -15.56
C VAL A 263 -1.45 13.79 -14.80
N VAL A 264 -1.94 12.57 -14.48
CA VAL A 264 -1.13 11.53 -13.83
C VAL A 264 0.07 11.15 -14.69
N ALA A 265 -0.12 10.96 -15.99
CA ALA A 265 0.96 10.62 -16.92
C ALA A 265 2.06 11.68 -16.93
N ALA A 266 1.68 12.96 -17.04
CA ALA A 266 2.61 14.07 -17.06
C ALA A 266 3.41 14.18 -15.76
N HIS A 267 2.76 13.94 -14.62
CA HIS A 267 3.42 13.98 -13.32
C HIS A 267 4.40 12.82 -13.11
N LEU A 268 4.02 11.60 -13.49
CA LEU A 268 4.90 10.43 -13.40
C LEU A 268 6.05 10.46 -14.41
N ALA A 269 5.91 11.19 -15.53
CA ALA A 269 6.98 11.34 -16.52
C ALA A 269 8.24 12.03 -15.95
N LEU A 270 8.10 12.76 -14.83
CA LEU A 270 9.21 13.36 -14.10
C LEU A 270 10.09 12.33 -13.36
N LEU A 271 9.59 11.11 -13.13
CA LEU A 271 10.38 10.05 -12.53
C LEU A 271 11.25 9.35 -13.57
N PRO A 272 12.48 8.94 -13.18
CA PRO A 272 13.33 8.12 -14.04
C PRO A 272 12.68 6.76 -14.36
N GLU A 273 12.96 6.25 -15.55
CA GLU A 273 12.51 4.91 -15.94
C GLU A 273 13.46 3.82 -15.41
N SER A 274 12.90 2.70 -14.98
CA SER A 274 13.64 1.53 -14.46
C SER A 274 14.16 0.59 -15.57
N CYS A 275 14.45 1.08 -16.78
CA CYS A 275 14.71 0.19 -17.93
C CYS A 275 16.10 -0.49 -17.92
N HIS A 276 17.07 0.11 -17.22
CA HIS A 276 18.45 -0.33 -17.21
C HIS A 276 18.90 -0.28 -15.75
N GLY A 277 19.29 -1.41 -15.16
CA GLY A 277 19.59 -1.60 -13.73
C GLY A 277 20.70 -0.71 -13.12
N TYR A 278 21.12 0.35 -13.81
CA TYR A 278 21.81 1.51 -13.24
C TYR A 278 20.79 2.61 -12.98
N GLU A 279 20.33 2.63 -11.73
CA GLU A 279 19.27 3.50 -11.26
C GLU A 279 19.85 4.56 -10.32
N ASP A 280 20.40 5.62 -10.90
CA ASP A 280 20.84 6.78 -10.11
C ASP A 280 19.59 7.60 -9.73
N PRO A 281 19.33 7.88 -8.44
CA PRO A 281 18.21 8.72 -8.03
C PRO A 281 18.41 10.14 -8.57
N GLN A 282 17.62 10.51 -9.57
CA GLN A 282 17.75 11.83 -10.20
C GLN A 282 17.14 12.96 -9.38
N LEU A 283 16.17 12.66 -8.52
CA LEU A 283 15.55 13.67 -7.66
C LEU A 283 16.32 13.75 -6.35
N ASN A 284 16.84 14.94 -6.05
CA ASN A 284 17.35 15.22 -4.72
C ASN A 284 16.20 15.24 -3.69
N ALA A 285 16.54 15.32 -2.40
CA ALA A 285 15.53 15.25 -1.33
C ALA A 285 14.44 16.33 -1.45
N GLU A 286 14.79 17.55 -1.87
CA GLU A 286 13.84 18.66 -2.01
C GLU A 286 12.93 18.47 -3.22
N GLU A 287 13.48 18.07 -4.36
CA GLU A 287 12.73 17.76 -5.58
C GLU A 287 11.79 16.57 -5.36
N LEU A 288 12.24 15.54 -4.64
CA LEU A 288 11.43 14.40 -4.25
C LEU A 288 10.25 14.82 -3.38
N MET A 289 10.48 15.71 -2.40
CA MET A 289 9.41 16.25 -1.56
C MET A 289 8.39 17.06 -2.38
N SER A 290 8.86 17.96 -3.25
CA SER A 290 7.98 18.74 -4.14
C SER A 290 7.17 17.83 -5.06
N TRP A 291 7.80 16.77 -5.58
CA TRP A 291 7.14 15.79 -6.41
C TRP A 291 6.03 15.07 -5.64
N LEU A 292 6.30 14.56 -4.44
CA LEU A 292 5.31 13.87 -3.61
C LEU A 292 4.14 14.76 -3.22
N GLN A 293 4.37 16.03 -2.91
CA GLN A 293 3.31 17.00 -2.60
C GLN A 293 2.39 17.25 -3.80
N LYS A 294 2.98 17.41 -5.00
CA LYS A 294 2.20 17.57 -6.24
C LYS A 294 1.41 16.31 -6.58
N LEU A 295 1.97 15.12 -6.33
CA LEU A 295 1.23 13.87 -6.47
C LEU A 295 0.00 13.88 -5.55
N ASP A 296 0.18 14.18 -4.26
CA ASP A 296 -0.92 14.19 -3.29
C ASP A 296 -2.03 15.18 -3.69
N GLN A 297 -1.67 16.39 -4.10
CA GLN A 297 -2.61 17.38 -4.60
C GLN A 297 -3.41 16.86 -5.81
N LEU A 298 -2.74 16.22 -6.77
CA LEU A 298 -3.39 15.61 -7.94
C LEU A 298 -4.38 14.53 -7.52
N MET A 299 -3.99 13.66 -6.57
CA MET A 299 -4.87 12.60 -6.06
C MET A 299 -6.11 13.15 -5.35
N LEU A 300 -5.98 14.30 -4.66
CA LEU A 300 -7.10 14.98 -4.01
C LEU A 300 -8.01 15.67 -5.02
N GLU A 301 -7.44 16.45 -5.95
CA GLU A 301 -8.20 17.19 -6.97
C GLU A 301 -8.98 16.26 -7.91
N HIS A 302 -8.45 15.07 -8.17
CA HIS A 302 -9.04 14.08 -9.06
C HIS A 302 -9.61 12.85 -8.32
N ALA A 303 -9.88 12.95 -7.01
CA ALA A 303 -10.31 11.83 -6.17
C ALA A 303 -11.56 11.08 -6.69
N SER A 304 -12.42 11.75 -7.45
CA SER A 304 -13.62 11.16 -8.07
C SER A 304 -13.31 10.24 -9.25
N ASN A 305 -12.13 10.33 -9.86
CA ASN A 305 -11.75 9.58 -11.06
C ASN A 305 -10.42 8.82 -10.93
N VAL A 306 -9.68 9.05 -9.84
CA VAL A 306 -8.36 8.47 -9.60
C VAL A 306 -8.40 7.68 -8.30
N ALA A 307 -7.92 6.45 -8.37
CA ALA A 307 -7.73 5.58 -7.21
C ALA A 307 -6.31 5.04 -7.20
N TRP A 308 -5.76 4.75 -6.02
CA TRP A 308 -4.41 4.20 -5.91
C TRP A 308 -4.27 3.20 -4.79
N THR A 309 -3.26 2.34 -4.93
CA THR A 309 -2.91 1.32 -3.98
C THR A 309 -1.41 1.06 -4.00
N SER A 310 -0.91 0.38 -2.98
CA SER A 310 0.50 0.03 -2.87
C SER A 310 0.70 -1.36 -2.29
N ARG A 311 1.86 -1.93 -2.56
CA ARG A 311 2.26 -3.24 -2.09
C ARG A 311 3.75 -3.27 -1.80
N ASP A 312 4.09 -3.65 -0.58
CA ASP A 312 5.48 -3.86 -0.19
C ASP A 312 5.96 -5.25 -0.59
N ILE A 313 7.24 -5.34 -0.95
CA ILE A 313 7.98 -6.58 -1.06
C ILE A 313 9.19 -6.57 -0.14
N ILE A 314 9.49 -7.74 0.40
CA ILE A 314 10.73 -8.01 1.12
C ILE A 314 11.58 -8.90 0.22
N LEU A 315 12.86 -8.57 0.10
CA LEU A 315 13.81 -9.36 -0.66
C LEU A 315 14.58 -10.29 0.25
N SER A 316 14.67 -11.56 -0.13
CA SER A 316 15.46 -12.55 0.59
C SER A 316 16.75 -12.89 -0.14
N ASN A 317 17.85 -12.94 0.62
CA ASN A 317 19.12 -13.54 0.20
C ASN A 317 18.96 -15.07 0.21
N ALA A 318 18.20 -15.64 -0.72
CA ALA A 318 18.08 -17.09 -0.81
C ALA A 318 19.27 -17.68 -1.57
N ASN A 319 20.39 -17.85 -0.86
CA ASN A 319 21.32 -18.96 -1.06
C ASN A 319 21.16 -20.03 0.05
N ASN A 320 19.97 -20.14 0.64
CA ASN A 320 19.57 -21.33 1.39
C ASN A 320 18.61 -22.17 0.55
N SER A 321 19.19 -22.85 -0.43
CA SER A 321 18.84 -24.26 -0.64
C SER A 321 19.06 -25.03 0.67
N LEU A 322 18.20 -26.03 0.90
CA LEU A 322 18.15 -26.99 2.03
C LEU A 322 17.27 -26.47 3.20
N ILE A 323 16.25 -27.17 3.74
CA ILE A 323 16.02 -28.62 3.91
C ILE A 323 14.50 -28.92 3.95
N ASN A 324 14.14 -30.12 3.46
CA ASN A 324 12.86 -30.84 3.51
C ASN A 324 12.01 -30.65 4.77
N ILE A 325 10.68 -30.72 4.60
CA ILE A 325 9.82 -31.37 5.58
C ILE A 325 8.88 -32.32 4.80
N TYR A 326 8.99 -33.61 5.13
CA TYR A 326 8.10 -34.69 4.74
C TYR A 326 6.70 -34.50 5.33
#